data_AF-A0A960CPJ5-F1
#
_entry.id   AF-A0A960CPJ5-F1
#
_cell.length_a   1.000
_cell.length_b   1.000
_cell.length_c   1.000
_cell.angle_alpha   90.00
_cell.angle_beta   90.00
_cell.angle_gamma   90.00
#
_symmetry.space_group_name_H-M   'P 1'
#
loop_
_entity.id
_entity.type
_entity.pdbx_description
1 polymer ?
#
loop_
_entity_poly.entity_id
_entity_poly.type
_entity_poly.pdbx_seq_one_letter_code
_entity_poly.pdbx_strand_id
1 'polypeptide(L)'
;MFDSGTKGLAGKGGARVDGQVNVPVVLRMVNSASAVQSALTPEVPSDVDQAAREYVARTFDLTTEATGEGNIETLNRLNDEAIKAIDSLVGVCNLPR
;
A
#
# COMPACT_ATOMS: atom_id res chain seq x y z
N MET A 1 7.03 0.26 1.68
CA MET A 1 6.87 -0.89 0.75
C MET A 1 7.81 -1.98 1.21
N PHE A 2 7.33 -3.22 1.34
CA PHE A 2 8.03 -4.35 1.98
C PHE A 2 9.05 -5.07 1.06
N ASP A 3 9.45 -4.43 -0.04
CA ASP A 3 10.39 -4.98 -1.03
C ASP A 3 11.78 -4.36 -0.83
N SER A 4 12.82 -5.19 -0.77
CA SER A 4 14.23 -4.78 -0.80
C SER A 4 14.60 -3.89 -2.00
N GLY A 5 13.81 -3.93 -3.08
CA GLY A 5 13.90 -3.03 -4.25
C GLY A 5 13.45 -1.58 -4.01
N THR A 6 13.15 -1.20 -2.76
CA THR A 6 12.69 0.17 -2.40
C THR A 6 13.81 1.14 -2.06
N LYS A 7 15.05 0.65 -1.87
CA LYS A 7 16.26 1.48 -1.82
C LYS A 7 16.40 2.23 -3.16
N GLY A 8 15.97 3.49 -3.20
CA GLY A 8 16.01 4.36 -4.39
C GLY A 8 14.66 4.89 -4.88
N LEU A 9 13.58 4.75 -4.11
CA LEU A 9 12.23 5.24 -4.49
C LEU A 9 11.84 6.60 -3.93
N ALA A 10 12.64 7.17 -3.03
CA ALA A 10 12.46 8.56 -2.64
C ALA A 10 12.52 9.43 -3.91
N GLY A 11 11.41 10.09 -4.26
CA GLY A 11 11.31 10.96 -5.43
C GLY A 11 10.68 10.38 -6.71
N LYS A 12 10.15 9.14 -6.71
CA LYS A 12 9.43 8.58 -7.89
C LYS A 12 7.94 8.99 -8.01
N GLY A 13 7.48 9.92 -7.18
CA GLY A 13 6.09 10.38 -7.14
C GLY A 13 5.14 9.39 -6.46
N GLY A 14 3.86 9.79 -6.34
CA GLY A 14 2.80 8.98 -5.74
C GLY A 14 2.07 8.10 -6.76
N ALA A 15 0.90 7.58 -6.38
CA ALA A 15 0.03 6.79 -7.26
C ALA A 15 -0.44 7.57 -8.51
N ARG A 16 -0.42 8.92 -8.45
CA ARG A 16 -0.51 9.82 -9.61
C ARG A 16 0.62 10.82 -9.64
N VAL A 17 1.00 11.24 -10.85
CA VAL A 17 1.96 12.32 -11.14
C VAL A 17 1.41 13.12 -12.32
N ASP A 18 1.37 14.45 -12.19
CA ASP A 18 0.85 15.37 -13.23
C ASP A 18 -0.56 15.01 -13.74
N GLY A 19 -1.44 14.57 -12.83
CA GLY A 19 -2.81 14.17 -13.13
C GLY A 19 -2.95 12.79 -13.80
N GLN A 20 -1.84 12.14 -14.16
CA GLN A 20 -1.82 10.81 -14.77
C GLN A 20 -1.51 9.72 -13.76
N VAL A 21 -1.97 8.51 -14.05
CA VAL A 21 -1.67 7.32 -13.26
C VAL A 21 -0.19 7.00 -13.35
N ASN A 22 0.47 6.84 -12.20
CA ASN A 22 1.84 6.35 -12.15
C ASN A 22 1.84 4.83 -12.25
N VAL A 23 1.64 4.31 -13.47
CA VAL A 23 1.43 2.87 -13.74
C VAL A 23 2.48 1.97 -13.07
N PRO A 24 3.80 2.25 -13.11
CA PRO A 24 4.79 1.42 -12.43
C PRO A 24 4.62 1.36 -10.90
N VAL A 25 4.25 2.49 -10.28
CA VAL A 25 4.02 2.56 -8.83
C VAL A 25 2.75 1.81 -8.47
N VAL A 26 1.65 2.04 -9.19
CA VAL A 26 0.37 1.37 -8.97
C VAL A 26 0.49 -0.15 -9.13
N LEU A 27 1.15 -0.62 -10.19
CA LEU A 27 1.40 -2.06 -10.40
C LEU A 27 2.19 -2.68 -9.25
N ARG A 28 3.22 -2.00 -8.74
CA ARG A 28 3.98 -2.49 -7.59
C ARG A 28 3.12 -2.56 -6.33
N MET A 29 2.27 -1.56 -6.09
CA MET A 29 1.37 -1.53 -4.95
C MET A 29 0.39 -2.71 -4.99
N VAL A 30 -0.25 -2.93 -6.14
CA VAL A 30 -1.14 -4.07 -6.38
C VAL A 30 -0.42 -5.40 -6.18
N ASN A 31 0.78 -5.57 -6.76
CA ASN A 31 1.56 -6.80 -6.58
C ASN A 31 1.95 -7.04 -5.12
N SER A 32 2.31 -5.98 -4.37
CA SER A 32 2.67 -6.08 -2.96
C SER A 32 1.46 -6.47 -2.09
N ALA A 33 0.30 -5.84 -2.32
CA ALA A 33 -0.93 -6.16 -1.61
C ALA A 33 -1.39 -7.59 -1.93
N SER A 34 -1.32 -8.01 -3.19
CA SER A 34 -1.63 -9.38 -3.60
C SER A 34 -0.71 -10.39 -2.94
N ALA A 35 0.60 -10.13 -2.88
CA ALA A 35 1.56 -11.00 -2.20
C ALA A 35 1.26 -11.14 -0.70
N VAL A 36 0.96 -10.03 -0.01
CA VAL A 36 0.56 -10.07 1.40
C VAL A 36 -0.73 -10.86 1.57
N GLN A 37 -1.75 -10.60 0.76
CA GLN A 37 -3.02 -11.30 0.81
C GLN A 37 -2.85 -12.82 0.62
N SER A 38 -2.01 -13.25 -0.31
CA SER A 38 -1.71 -14.67 -0.53
C SER A 38 -0.90 -15.33 0.58
N ALA A 39 -0.21 -14.55 1.40
CA ALA A 39 0.56 -15.05 2.55
C ALA A 39 -0.28 -15.20 3.84
N LEU A 40 -1.54 -14.72 3.85
CA LEU A 40 -2.42 -14.84 5.00
C LEU A 40 -2.97 -16.26 5.12
N THR A 41 -2.51 -16.98 6.14
CA THR A 41 -2.97 -18.33 6.51
C THR A 41 -3.59 -18.32 7.92
N PRO A 42 -4.34 -19.36 8.32
CA PRO A 42 -4.91 -19.45 9.67
C PRO A 42 -3.89 -19.41 10.82
N GLU A 43 -2.62 -19.71 10.53
CA GLU A 43 -1.53 -19.68 11.49
C GLU A 43 -0.98 -18.26 11.77
N VAL A 44 -1.39 -17.27 10.98
CA VAL A 44 -0.98 -15.88 11.19
C VAL A 44 -1.62 -15.35 12.48
N PRO A 45 -0.83 -14.77 13.41
CA PRO A 45 -1.37 -14.12 14.60
C PRO A 45 -2.46 -13.10 14.28
N SER A 46 -3.50 -13.02 15.10
CA SER A 46 -4.71 -12.25 14.76
C SER A 46 -4.47 -10.74 14.62
N ASP A 47 -3.50 -10.20 15.37
CA ASP A 47 -3.06 -8.81 15.27
C ASP A 47 -2.35 -8.53 13.92
N VAL A 48 -1.49 -9.46 13.48
CA VAL A 48 -0.83 -9.42 12.17
C VAL A 48 -1.84 -9.60 11.03
N ASP A 49 -2.77 -10.55 11.13
CA ASP A 49 -3.80 -10.78 10.12
C ASP A 49 -4.69 -9.54 9.95
N GLN A 50 -5.14 -8.94 11.04
CA GLN A 50 -5.95 -7.72 11.00
C GLN A 50 -5.19 -6.57 10.33
N ALA A 51 -3.96 -6.29 10.76
CA ALA A 51 -3.16 -5.20 10.19
C ALA A 51 -2.82 -5.44 8.71
N ALA A 52 -2.55 -6.69 8.33
CA ALA A 52 -2.27 -7.07 6.95
C ALA A 52 -3.50 -6.91 6.04
N ARG A 53 -4.68 -7.31 6.52
CA ARG A 53 -5.94 -7.10 5.78
C ARG A 53 -6.24 -5.61 5.59
N GLU A 54 -5.98 -4.80 6.61
CA GLU A 54 -6.15 -3.35 6.49
C GLU A 54 -5.14 -2.74 5.49
N TYR A 55 -3.87 -3.15 5.53
CA TYR A 55 -2.88 -2.77 4.53
C TYR A 55 -3.34 -3.11 3.10
N VAL A 56 -3.83 -4.34 2.89
CA VAL A 56 -4.33 -4.80 1.60
C VAL A 56 -5.51 -3.95 1.13
N ALA A 57 -6.51 -3.73 2.00
CA ALA A 57 -7.69 -2.94 1.68
C ALA A 57 -7.33 -1.49 1.29
N ARG A 58 -6.54 -0.79 2.12
CA ARG A 58 -6.16 0.61 1.85
C ARG A 58 -5.28 0.75 0.61
N THR A 59 -4.43 -0.23 0.34
CA THR A 59 -3.65 -0.25 -0.90
C THR A 59 -4.58 -0.37 -2.11
N PHE A 60 -5.57 -1.27 -2.07
CA PHE A 60 -6.52 -1.40 -3.17
C PHE A 60 -7.41 -0.16 -3.35
N ASP A 61 -7.91 0.44 -2.27
CA ASP A 61 -8.69 1.69 -2.31
C ASP A 61 -7.91 2.79 -3.06
N LEU A 62 -6.65 3.03 -2.64
CA LEU A 62 -5.78 4.02 -3.27
C LEU A 62 -5.50 3.70 -4.74
N THR A 63 -5.16 2.45 -5.07
CA THR A 63 -4.86 2.08 -6.45
C THR A 63 -6.08 2.15 -7.36
N THR A 64 -7.27 1.81 -6.85
CA THR A 64 -8.54 1.92 -7.57
C THR A 64 -8.85 3.38 -7.89
N GLU A 65 -8.81 4.25 -6.88
CA GLU A 65 -9.00 5.69 -7.06
C GLU A 65 -7.97 6.27 -8.05
N ALA A 66 -6.70 5.84 -7.93
CA ALA A 66 -5.63 6.28 -8.81
C ALA A 66 -5.90 5.89 -10.27
N THR A 67 -6.50 4.73 -10.54
CA THR A 67 -6.86 4.28 -11.90
C THR A 67 -8.16 4.87 -12.45
N GLY A 68 -9.02 5.44 -11.60
CA GLY A 68 -10.30 6.04 -12.00
C GLY A 68 -10.17 7.46 -12.57
N GLU A 69 -11.21 8.28 -12.41
CA GLU A 69 -11.15 9.75 -12.62
C GLU A 69 -11.10 10.49 -11.27
N GLY A 70 -10.58 9.82 -10.25
CA GLY A 70 -10.59 10.26 -8.86
C GLY A 70 -10.03 11.66 -8.62
N ASN A 71 -10.58 12.34 -7.61
CA ASN A 71 -10.14 13.70 -7.26
C ASN A 71 -8.84 13.66 -6.41
N ILE A 72 -8.03 14.71 -6.49
CA ILE A 72 -6.73 14.78 -5.79
C ILE A 72 -6.89 14.73 -4.27
N GLU A 73 -7.95 15.30 -3.71
CA GLU A 73 -8.20 15.31 -2.26
C GLU A 73 -8.45 13.90 -1.72
N THR A 74 -9.25 13.10 -2.42
CA THR A 74 -9.52 11.69 -2.14
C THR A 74 -8.24 10.89 -2.24
N LEU A 75 -7.43 11.11 -3.29
CA LEU A 75 -6.15 10.44 -3.45
C LEU A 75 -5.19 10.73 -2.29
N ASN A 76 -5.09 11.98 -1.85
CA ASN A 76 -4.26 12.35 -0.72
C ASN A 76 -4.74 11.68 0.58
N ARG A 77 -6.06 11.71 0.83
CA ARG A 77 -6.65 11.02 1.99
C ARG A 77 -6.36 9.52 1.98
N LEU A 78 -6.58 8.85 0.84
CA LEU A 78 -6.33 7.41 0.69
C LEU A 78 -4.84 7.08 0.82
N ASN A 79 -3.96 7.97 0.35
CA ASN A 79 -2.53 7.81 0.53
C ASN A 79 -2.11 7.89 2.01
N ASP A 80 -2.65 8.85 2.77
CA ASP A 80 -2.40 8.94 4.21
C ASP A 80 -2.93 7.71 4.96
N GLU A 81 -4.10 7.20 4.59
CA GLU A 81 -4.67 5.96 5.14
C GLU A 81 -3.80 4.74 4.81
N ALA A 82 -3.31 4.63 3.57
CA ALA A 82 -2.42 3.54 3.16
C ALA A 82 -1.07 3.60 3.90
N ILE A 83 -0.49 4.79 4.11
CA ILE A 83 0.73 4.96 4.90
C ILE A 83 0.51 4.50 6.35
N LYS A 84 -0.59 4.93 6.99
CA LYS A 84 -0.93 4.49 8.35
C LYS A 84 -1.10 2.97 8.44
N ALA A 85 -1.71 2.35 7.44
CA ALA A 85 -1.87 0.90 7.41
C ALA A 85 -0.52 0.17 7.24
N ILE A 86 0.40 0.71 6.41
CA ILE A 86 1.78 0.21 6.31
C ILE A 86 2.49 0.33 7.66
N ASP A 87 2.41 1.48 8.32
CA ASP A 87 3.04 1.71 9.63
C ASP A 87 2.52 0.74 10.69
N SER A 88 1.20 0.51 10.71
CA SER A 88 0.56 -0.45 11.61
C SER A 88 1.09 -1.87 11.37
N LEU A 89 1.13 -2.31 10.10
CA LEU A 89 1.62 -3.64 9.73
C LEU A 89 3.12 -3.81 10.07
N VAL A 90 3.95 -2.82 9.78
CA VAL A 90 5.37 -2.80 10.18
C VAL A 90 5.51 -2.91 11.70
N GLY A 91 4.69 -2.18 12.44
CA GLY A 91 4.69 -2.17 13.90
C GLY A 91 4.37 -3.53 14.51
N VAL A 92 3.26 -4.17 14.10
CA VAL A 92 2.88 -5.49 14.64
C VAL A 92 3.87 -6.60 14.24
N CYS A 93 4.50 -6.47 13.07
CA CYS A 93 5.54 -7.40 12.61
C CYS A 93 6.93 -7.12 13.24
N ASN A 94 7.08 -6.08 14.06
CA ASN A 94 8.35 -5.63 14.64
C ASN A 94 9.47 -5.43 13.58
N LEU A 95 9.10 -4.98 12.38
CA LEU A 95 10.06 -4.73 11.31
C LEU A 95 10.73 -3.36 11.48
N PRO A 96 12.03 -3.23 11.16
CA PRO A 96 12.70 -1.94 11.15
C PRO A 96 12.11 -1.00 10.08
N ARG A 97 12.12 0.30 10.38
CA ARG A 97 11.70 1.37 9.46
C ARG A 97 12.80 1.77 8.50
#